data_AF-A0A1X1MJ80-F1
#
_entry.id   AF-A0A1X1MJ80-F1
#
_cell.length_a   1.000
_cell.length_b   1.000
_cell.length_c   1.000
_cell.angle_alpha   90.00
_cell.angle_beta   90.00
_cell.angle_gamma   90.00
#
_symmetry.space_group_name_H-M   'P 1'
#
loop_
_entity.id
_entity.type
_entity.pdbx_description
1 polymer ?
#
loop_
_entity_poly.entity_id
_entity_poly.type
_entity_poly.pdbx_seq_one_letter_code
_entity_poly.pdbx_strand_id
1 'polypeptide(L)'
;MTIHPTALADQAAAASTEARRTLRRLAATGHARLTVTPSPWLAEQTTTLTARLLTGPVRSCPHIGVSPRMVHAAVWTPGLLACPACVHLLTPTPDEDHRCDRCRRPARPLHLGTAAIGPILLAYGLCTPCQHAAGLAP
;
A
#
# COMPACT_ATOMS: atom_id res chain seq x y z
N MET A 1 11.24 25.99 -11.22
CA MET A 1 10.65 25.18 -12.30
C MET A 1 9.16 25.08 -12.04
N THR A 2 8.32 25.61 -12.92
CA THR A 2 6.86 25.58 -12.76
C THR A 2 6.34 24.34 -13.48
N ILE A 3 5.79 23.36 -12.74
CA ILE A 3 5.20 22.16 -13.34
C ILE A 3 3.83 22.54 -13.90
N HIS A 4 3.58 22.24 -15.17
CA HIS A 4 2.28 22.49 -15.79
C HIS A 4 1.21 21.57 -15.17
N PRO A 5 0.04 22.07 -14.75
CA PRO A 5 -1.00 21.26 -14.09
C PRO A 5 -1.40 20.01 -14.87
N THR A 6 -1.53 20.11 -16.20
CA THR A 6 -1.81 18.96 -17.07
C THR A 6 -0.70 17.91 -17.01
N ALA A 7 0.57 18.33 -17.06
CA ALA A 7 1.70 17.41 -17.00
C ALA A 7 1.75 16.67 -15.65
N LEU A 8 1.42 17.37 -14.55
CA LEU A 8 1.32 16.75 -13.23
C LEU A 8 0.18 15.72 -13.17
N ALA A 9 -0.99 16.05 -13.71
CA ALA A 9 -2.13 15.16 -13.76
C ALA A 9 -1.83 13.90 -14.60
N ASP A 10 -1.17 14.06 -15.74
CA ASP A 10 -0.76 12.96 -16.61
C ASP A 10 0.24 12.03 -15.90
N GLN A 11 1.23 12.61 -15.19
CA GLN A 11 2.19 11.84 -14.40
C GLN A 11 1.51 11.06 -13.28
N ALA A 12 0.55 11.67 -12.56
CA ALA A 12 -0.21 11.00 -11.50
C ALA A 12 -1.10 9.86 -12.04
N ALA A 13 -1.73 10.06 -13.20
CA ALA A 13 -2.52 9.03 -13.88
C ALA A 13 -1.65 7.86 -14.37
N ALA A 14 -0.48 8.17 -14.93
CA ALA A 14 0.50 7.17 -15.36
C ALA A 14 1.01 6.34 -14.17
N ALA A 15 1.39 6.98 -13.06
CA ALA A 15 1.81 6.32 -11.84
C ALA A 15 0.71 5.41 -11.25
N SER A 16 -0.54 5.87 -11.25
CA SER A 16 -1.68 5.07 -10.79
C SER A 16 -1.94 3.86 -11.70
N THR A 17 -1.75 4.03 -13.01
CA THR A 17 -1.85 2.94 -13.98
C THR A 17 -0.75 1.90 -13.76
N GLU A 18 0.47 2.33 -13.46
CA GLU A 18 1.59 1.46 -13.13
C GLU A 18 1.35 0.66 -11.83
N ALA A 19 0.81 1.28 -10.78
CA ALA A 19 0.42 0.59 -9.55
C ALA A 19 -0.59 -0.53 -9.84
N ARG A 20 -1.68 -0.22 -10.55
CA ARG A 20 -2.69 -1.21 -10.94
C ARG A 20 -2.12 -2.32 -11.82
N ARG A 21 -1.24 -1.98 -12.78
CA ARG A 21 -0.56 -2.97 -13.64
C ARG A 21 0.31 -3.91 -12.80
N THR A 22 1.03 -3.37 -11.83
CA THR A 22 1.87 -4.16 -10.92
C THR A 22 1.03 -5.07 -10.04
N LEU A 23 -0.07 -4.60 -9.47
CA LEU A 23 -1.01 -5.44 -8.72
C LEU A 23 -1.58 -6.59 -9.57
N ARG A 24 -1.96 -6.32 -10.83
CA ARG A 24 -2.42 -7.37 -11.77
C ARG A 24 -1.33 -8.40 -12.07
N ARG A 25 -0.08 -7.97 -12.26
CA ARG A 25 1.06 -8.88 -12.46
C ARG A 25 1.28 -9.79 -11.26
N LEU A 26 1.20 -9.23 -10.04
CA LEU A 26 1.30 -10.01 -8.81
C LEU A 26 0.19 -11.07 -8.74
N ALA A 27 -1.06 -10.70 -9.03
CA ALA A 27 -2.15 -11.67 -9.07
C ALA A 27 -1.95 -12.76 -10.15
N ALA A 28 -1.40 -12.39 -11.32
CA ALA A 28 -1.13 -13.34 -12.40
C ALA A 28 -0.04 -14.38 -12.08
N THR A 29 0.76 -14.19 -11.02
CA THR A 29 1.71 -15.22 -10.54
C THR A 29 1.02 -16.43 -9.90
N GLY A 30 -0.30 -16.38 -9.68
CA GLY A 30 -1.08 -17.48 -9.12
C GLY A 30 -1.09 -17.54 -7.59
N HIS A 31 -0.37 -16.64 -6.91
CA HIS A 31 -0.31 -16.59 -5.45
C HIS A 31 -1.39 -15.68 -4.81
N ALA A 32 -2.19 -14.98 -5.60
CA ALA A 32 -3.22 -14.08 -5.09
C ALA A 32 -4.42 -13.96 -6.04
N ARG A 33 -5.60 -13.66 -5.49
CA ARG A 33 -6.83 -13.35 -6.24
C ARG A 33 -7.04 -11.85 -6.26
N LEU A 34 -7.25 -11.28 -7.45
CA LEU A 34 -7.60 -9.87 -7.59
C LEU A 34 -9.08 -9.66 -7.19
N THR A 35 -9.33 -8.76 -6.25
CA THR A 35 -10.69 -8.36 -5.84
C THR A 35 -10.89 -6.87 -6.07
N VAL A 36 -12.08 -6.47 -6.50
CA VAL A 36 -12.48 -5.06 -6.66
C VAL A 36 -13.47 -4.64 -5.56
N THR A 37 -13.65 -5.49 -4.55
CA THR A 37 -14.63 -5.28 -3.48
C THR A 37 -14.27 -4.04 -2.65
N PRO A 38 -15.21 -3.09 -2.49
CA PRO A 38 -15.03 -1.98 -1.56
C PRO A 38 -14.80 -2.51 -0.15
N SER A 39 -13.66 -2.18 0.45
CA SER A 39 -13.36 -2.50 1.85
C SER A 39 -13.33 -1.19 2.65
N PRO A 40 -14.27 -0.97 3.59
CA PRO A 40 -14.26 0.20 4.46
C PRO A 40 -12.94 0.33 5.23
N TRP A 41 -12.35 -0.80 5.61
CA TRP A 41 -11.06 -0.82 6.29
C TRP A 41 -9.93 -0.32 5.37
N LEU A 42 -9.87 -0.75 4.10
CA LEU A 42 -8.87 -0.20 3.15
C LEU A 42 -9.11 1.29 2.85
N ALA A 43 -10.37 1.75 2.85
CA ALA A 43 -10.69 3.17 2.73
C ALA A 43 -10.17 3.96 3.94
N GLU A 44 -10.32 3.43 5.16
CA GLU A 44 -9.75 4.02 6.37
C GLU A 44 -8.21 4.07 6.32
N GLN A 45 -7.55 3.01 5.85
CA GLN A 45 -6.10 3.00 5.65
C GLN A 45 -5.67 4.05 4.61
N THR A 46 -6.46 4.22 3.54
CA THR A 46 -6.25 5.26 2.53
C THR A 46 -6.32 6.65 3.14
N THR A 47 -7.36 6.93 3.93
CA THR A 47 -7.53 8.22 4.61
C THR A 47 -6.39 8.48 5.59
N THR A 48 -6.00 7.47 6.38
CA THR A 48 -4.90 7.57 7.34
C THR A 48 -3.57 7.86 6.65
N LEU A 49 -3.27 7.16 5.55
CA LEU A 49 -2.07 7.38 4.77
C LEU A 49 -2.06 8.77 4.12
N THR A 50 -3.19 9.18 3.54
CA THR A 50 -3.35 10.50 2.93
C THR A 50 -3.17 11.61 3.95
N ALA A 51 -3.79 11.48 5.13
CA ALA A 51 -3.63 12.45 6.21
C ALA A 51 -2.15 12.57 6.61
N ARG A 52 -1.44 11.45 6.78
CA ARG A 52 -0.01 11.46 7.08
C ARG A 52 0.81 12.13 5.98
N LEU A 53 0.50 11.89 4.71
CA LEU A 53 1.21 12.53 3.60
C LEU A 53 1.01 14.04 3.56
N LEU A 54 -0.16 14.53 4.01
CA LEU A 54 -0.50 15.95 3.99
C LEU A 54 -0.05 16.71 5.24
N THR A 55 -0.07 16.07 6.40
CA THR A 55 0.09 16.76 7.70
C THR A 55 1.16 16.15 8.60
N GLY A 56 1.65 14.95 8.29
CA GLY A 56 2.50 14.17 9.17
C GLY A 56 3.93 13.98 8.65
N PRO A 57 4.84 13.52 9.51
CA PRO A 57 6.17 13.12 9.09
C PRO A 57 6.08 11.82 8.28
N VAL A 58 6.10 11.92 6.96
CA VAL A 58 6.32 10.78 6.06
C VAL A 58 7.74 10.84 5.56
N ARG A 59 8.48 9.76 5.79
CA ARG A 59 9.79 9.53 5.20
C ARG A 59 9.60 8.87 3.84
N SER A 60 10.20 9.43 2.82
CA SER A 60 10.36 8.77 1.53
C SER A 60 11.79 8.24 1.41
N CYS A 61 11.98 7.14 0.69
CA CYS A 61 13.33 6.77 0.27
C CYS A 61 13.91 7.88 -0.63
N PRO A 62 15.25 8.10 -0.63
CA PRO A 62 15.87 9.23 -1.32
C PRO A 62 15.69 9.21 -2.84
N HIS A 63 15.27 8.08 -3.41
CA HIS A 63 14.99 7.92 -4.83
C HIS A 63 13.61 8.45 -5.26
N ILE A 64 12.75 8.83 -4.32
CA ILE A 64 11.47 9.47 -4.62
C ILE A 64 11.73 10.96 -4.83
N GLY A 65 11.71 11.38 -6.10
CA GLY A 65 11.80 12.78 -6.49
C GLY A 65 10.46 13.51 -6.46
N VAL A 66 10.42 14.68 -7.08
CA VAL A 66 9.24 15.57 -7.10
C VAL A 66 8.13 15.12 -8.06
N SER A 67 8.44 14.25 -9.02
CA SER A 67 7.47 13.78 -10.01
C SER A 67 6.65 12.60 -9.48
N PRO A 68 5.31 12.58 -9.69
CA PRO A 68 4.48 11.43 -9.34
C PRO A 68 5.02 10.15 -9.96
N ARG A 69 5.14 9.12 -9.13
CA ARG A 69 5.57 7.78 -9.53
C ARG A 69 4.88 6.75 -8.66
N MET A 70 4.84 5.50 -9.13
CA MET A 70 4.36 4.42 -8.29
C MET A 70 5.29 4.23 -7.09
N VAL A 71 4.71 4.12 -5.90
CA VAL A 71 5.42 3.90 -4.63
C VAL A 71 4.76 2.78 -3.83
N HIS A 72 5.53 2.21 -2.90
CA HIS A 72 5.09 1.18 -1.97
C HIS A 72 4.95 1.78 -0.57
N ALA A 73 3.96 1.30 0.16
CA ALA A 73 3.73 1.57 1.56
C ALA A 73 3.31 0.26 2.26
N ALA A 74 3.39 0.24 3.58
CA ALA A 74 2.93 -0.90 4.38
C ALA A 74 2.17 -0.39 5.61
N VAL A 75 1.11 -1.10 6.00
CA VAL A 75 0.31 -0.73 7.19
C VAL A 75 1.14 -0.86 8.46
N TRP A 76 2.01 -1.87 8.56
CA TRP A 76 2.90 -2.10 9.72
C TRP A 76 4.07 -1.12 9.84
N THR A 77 4.34 -0.28 8.83
CA THR A 77 5.36 0.77 8.90
C THR A 77 4.76 2.09 8.41
N PRO A 78 3.82 2.65 9.19
CA PRO A 78 3.08 3.82 8.76
C PRO A 78 4.00 5.04 8.73
N GLY A 79 4.14 5.65 7.56
CA GLY A 79 4.99 6.83 7.36
C GLY A 79 6.30 6.56 6.63
N LEU A 80 6.50 5.38 6.05
CA LEU A 80 7.57 5.12 5.08
C LEU A 80 6.98 4.88 3.68
N LEU A 81 7.44 5.66 2.71
CA LEU A 81 7.23 5.41 1.29
C LEU A 81 8.53 4.90 0.64
N ALA A 82 8.43 3.80 -0.10
CA ALA A 82 9.55 3.23 -0.82
C ALA A 82 9.29 3.22 -2.34
N CYS A 83 10.29 3.53 -3.14
CA CYS A 83 10.25 3.22 -4.57
C CYS A 83 10.39 1.70 -4.78
N PRO A 84 10.13 1.17 -6.00
CA PRO A 84 10.24 -0.26 -6.26
C PRO A 84 11.60 -0.88 -5.92
N ALA A 85 12.70 -0.15 -6.14
CA ALA A 85 14.05 -0.61 -5.80
C ALA A 85 14.33 -0.66 -4.28
N CYS A 86 13.57 0.10 -3.49
CA CYS A 86 13.73 0.18 -2.04
C CYS A 86 12.64 -0.57 -1.27
N VAL A 87 11.84 -1.42 -1.92
CA VAL A 87 10.70 -2.10 -1.28
C VAL A 87 11.12 -2.95 -0.07
N HIS A 88 12.37 -3.45 -0.05
CA HIS A 88 12.95 -4.17 1.09
C HIS A 88 13.01 -3.34 2.38
N LEU A 89 12.97 -2.00 2.30
CA LEU A 89 12.89 -1.14 3.48
C LEU A 89 11.54 -1.26 4.22
N LEU A 90 10.53 -1.86 3.57
CA LEU A 90 9.23 -2.14 4.15
C LEU A 90 9.15 -3.56 4.73
N THR A 91 10.23 -4.33 4.73
CA THR A 91 10.23 -5.67 5.32
C THR A 91 9.91 -5.57 6.82
N PRO A 92 8.87 -6.28 7.31
CA PRO A 92 8.52 -6.25 8.72
C PRO A 92 9.65 -6.85 9.57
N THR A 93 9.78 -6.37 10.81
CA THR A 93 10.63 -7.04 11.80
C THR A 93 10.03 -8.39 12.18
N PRO A 94 10.78 -9.32 12.76
CA PRO A 94 10.23 -10.63 13.17
C PRO A 94 9.04 -10.55 14.13
N ASP A 95 8.98 -9.55 15.03
CA ASP A 95 7.81 -9.37 15.91
C ASP A 95 6.59 -8.87 15.10
N GLU A 96 6.83 -7.96 14.17
CA GLU A 96 5.78 -7.34 13.35
C GLU A 96 5.20 -8.32 12.32
N ASP A 97 6.02 -9.22 11.77
CA ASP A 97 5.64 -10.26 10.80
C ASP A 97 4.62 -11.27 11.36
N HIS A 98 4.33 -11.19 12.66
CA HIS A 98 3.32 -12.02 13.32
C HIS A 98 2.17 -11.22 13.89
N ARG A 99 2.08 -9.90 13.64
CA ARG A 99 0.99 -9.06 14.15
C ARG A 99 -0.02 -8.76 13.05
N CYS A 100 -1.29 -8.90 13.40
CA CYS A 100 -2.36 -8.42 12.54
C CYS A 100 -2.33 -6.89 12.46
N ASP A 101 -2.31 -6.33 11.26
CA ASP A 101 -2.28 -4.89 11.03
C ASP A 101 -3.50 -4.16 11.59
N ARG A 102 -4.63 -4.85 11.70
CA ARG A 102 -5.88 -4.26 12.21
C ARG A 102 -5.99 -4.33 13.73
N CYS A 103 -5.85 -5.51 14.33
CA CYS A 103 -6.08 -5.69 15.77
C CYS A 103 -4.80 -5.73 16.61
N ARG A 104 -3.62 -5.70 15.97
CA ARG A 104 -2.28 -5.72 16.59
C ARG A 104 -1.97 -6.96 17.43
N ARG A 105 -2.87 -7.95 17.46
CA ARG A 105 -2.68 -9.24 18.14
C ARG A 105 -1.75 -10.14 17.32
N PRO A 106 -0.92 -10.96 17.99
CA PRO A 106 -0.17 -12.01 17.33
C PRO A 106 -1.12 -13.00 16.62
N ALA A 107 -0.79 -13.41 15.39
CA ALA A 107 -1.52 -14.41 14.63
C ALA A 107 -0.61 -15.13 13.63
N ARG A 108 -0.81 -16.45 13.49
CA ARG A 108 -0.22 -17.25 12.42
C ARG A 108 -1.26 -18.32 11.99
N PRO A 109 -1.59 -18.43 10.69
CA PRO A 109 -1.11 -17.61 9.58
C PRO A 109 -1.75 -16.20 9.54
N LEU A 110 -1.04 -15.25 8.92
CA LEU A 110 -1.62 -13.98 8.47
C LEU A 110 -2.04 -14.09 7.00
N HIS A 111 -3.17 -13.50 6.65
CA HIS A 111 -3.57 -13.27 5.28
C HIS A 111 -2.86 -12.02 4.76
N LEU A 112 -1.84 -12.24 3.93
CA LEU A 112 -1.08 -11.18 3.28
C LEU A 112 -1.83 -10.67 2.05
N GLY A 113 -1.89 -9.35 1.89
CA GLY A 113 -2.56 -8.72 0.77
C GLY A 113 -1.87 -7.43 0.33
N THR A 114 -2.28 -6.94 -0.84
CA THR A 114 -1.82 -5.66 -1.39
C THR A 114 -2.99 -4.95 -2.05
N ALA A 115 -3.13 -3.66 -1.81
CA ALA A 115 -4.13 -2.80 -2.43
C ALA A 115 -3.46 -1.72 -3.27
N ALA A 116 -4.05 -1.38 -4.41
CA ALA A 116 -3.64 -0.22 -5.21
C ALA A 116 -4.54 0.98 -4.88
N ILE A 117 -3.95 2.05 -4.36
CA ILE A 117 -4.62 3.29 -3.94
C ILE A 117 -3.95 4.45 -4.70
N GLY A 118 -4.54 4.84 -5.83
CA GLY A 118 -3.89 5.78 -6.74
C GLY A 118 -2.51 5.25 -7.17
N PRO A 119 -1.42 6.03 -6.99
CA PRO A 119 -0.05 5.60 -7.30
C PRO A 119 0.60 4.74 -6.20
N ILE A 120 -0.12 4.41 -5.12
CA ILE A 120 0.44 3.70 -3.97
C ILE A 120 0.03 2.22 -4.00
N LEU A 121 1.00 1.33 -3.84
CA LEU A 121 0.78 -0.08 -3.49
C LEU A 121 0.93 -0.25 -1.97
N LEU A 122 -0.19 -0.47 -1.29
CA LEU A 122 -0.25 -0.66 0.15
C LEU A 122 -0.27 -2.15 0.50
N ALA A 123 0.78 -2.62 1.16
CA ALA A 123 0.86 -3.98 1.70
C ALA A 123 0.23 -4.07 3.09
N TYR A 124 -0.38 -5.21 3.41
CA TYR A 124 -0.98 -5.49 4.71
C TYR A 124 -1.00 -7.00 5.03
N GLY A 125 -1.12 -7.32 6.33
CA GLY A 125 -1.30 -8.67 6.87
C GLY A 125 -2.42 -8.70 7.91
N LEU A 126 -3.47 -9.50 7.67
CA LEU A 126 -4.63 -9.61 8.56
C LEU A 126 -4.79 -11.01 9.14
N CYS A 127 -5.18 -11.12 10.42
CA CYS A 127 -5.69 -12.39 10.94
C CYS A 127 -7.07 -12.71 10.34
N THR A 128 -7.45 -13.99 10.31
CA THR A 128 -8.72 -14.45 9.73
C THR A 128 -9.94 -13.65 10.23
N PRO A 129 -10.15 -13.41 11.54
CA PRO A 129 -11.28 -12.60 12.00
C PRO A 129 -11.29 -11.18 11.42
N CYS A 130 -10.12 -10.55 11.31
CA CYS A 130 -9.98 -9.20 10.78
C CYS A 130 -10.15 -9.14 9.26
N GLN A 131 -9.74 -10.19 8.55
CA GLN A 131 -9.97 -10.34 7.11
C GLN A 131 -11.46 -10.42 6.78
N HIS A 132 -12.22 -11.27 7.51
CA HIS A 132 -13.68 -11.35 7.38
C HIS A 132 -14.34 -10.01 7.69
N ALA A 133 -13.99 -9.41 8.85
CA ALA A 133 -14.53 -8.13 9.25
C ALA A 133 -14.14 -6.96 8.32
N ALA A 134 -13.13 -7.14 7.46
CA ALA A 134 -12.72 -6.15 6.46
C ALA A 134 -13.41 -6.34 5.11
N GLY A 135 -14.19 -7.42 4.94
CA GLY A 135 -14.78 -7.79 3.65
C GLY A 135 -13.75 -8.27 2.63
N LEU A 136 -12.62 -8.80 3.10
CA LEU A 136 -11.49 -9.27 2.28
C LEU A 136 -11.35 -10.80 2.29
N ALA A 137 -12.27 -11.51 2.96
CA ALA A 137 -12.37 -12.95 2.86
C ALA A 137 -12.94 -13.32 1.47
N PRO A 138 -12.44 -14.41 0.86
CA PRO A 138 -12.92 -14.87 -0.44
C PRO A 138 -14.38 -15.32 -0.45
#